data_AF-A0A2H9LXX8-F1
#
_entry.id   AF-A0A2H9LXX8-F1
#
_cell.length_a   1.000
_cell.length_b   1.000
_cell.length_c   1.000
_cell.angle_alpha   90.00
_cell.angle_beta   90.00
_cell.angle_gamma   90.00
#
_symmetry.space_group_name_H-M   'P 1'
#
loop_
_entity.id
_entity.type
_entity.pdbx_description
1 polymer ?
#
loop_
_entity_poly.entity_id
_entity_poly.type
_entity_poly.pdbx_seq_one_letter_code
_entity_poly.pdbx_strand_id
1 'polypeptide(L)'
;MANGKKPNSSDNNLWAAVAYLLAFIVPALGPLAIFFIKKEEDASIKFHAAQALILNVAVIVVALGIFMILTVLSFIPGVNIAAACILTPVMMIGGLGMTVYYCLLAYKTYKGEDPKVPYIAEYAKKLN
;
A
#
# COMPACT_ATOMS: atom_id res chain seq x y z
N MET A 1 16.48 24.21 -26.57
CA MET A 1 15.36 24.53 -25.65
C MET A 1 15.59 23.73 -24.38
N ALA A 2 15.82 24.43 -23.26
CA ALA A 2 16.28 23.85 -22.01
C ALA A 2 15.22 22.92 -21.41
N ASN A 3 15.67 21.74 -21.00
CA ASN A 3 14.89 20.67 -20.40
C ASN A 3 14.37 21.14 -19.03
N GLY A 4 13.09 21.54 -18.97
CA GLY A 4 12.43 22.06 -17.78
C GLY A 4 12.14 20.98 -16.72
N LYS A 5 13.16 20.27 -16.25
CA LYS A 5 13.06 19.53 -14.98
C LYS A 5 12.85 20.57 -13.88
N LYS A 6 11.62 20.64 -13.34
CA LYS A 6 11.34 21.32 -12.07
C LYS A 6 12.41 20.91 -11.05
N PRO A 7 12.87 21.84 -10.19
CA PRO A 7 13.86 21.51 -9.18
C PRO A 7 13.36 20.30 -8.37
N ASN A 8 14.13 19.23 -8.48
CA ASN A 8 14.09 17.98 -7.72
C ASN A 8 12.98 16.94 -7.96
N SER A 9 12.51 16.76 -9.19
CA SER A 9 11.56 15.68 -9.54
C SER A 9 12.03 14.27 -9.13
N SER A 10 13.34 14.01 -9.10
CA SER A 10 13.91 12.70 -8.73
C SER A 10 13.70 12.40 -7.25
N ASP A 11 13.94 13.36 -6.37
CA ASP A 11 13.76 13.14 -4.93
C ASP A 11 12.27 13.07 -4.57
N ASN A 12 11.41 13.83 -5.25
CA ASN A 12 9.96 13.73 -5.05
C ASN A 12 9.46 12.32 -5.42
N ASN A 13 9.92 11.79 -6.56
CA ASN A 13 9.62 10.42 -6.98
C ASN A 13 10.14 9.38 -5.97
N LEU A 14 11.32 9.62 -5.39
CA LEU A 14 11.88 8.76 -4.35
C LEU A 14 11.01 8.77 -3.09
N TRP A 15 10.63 9.95 -2.58
CA TRP A 15 9.76 10.06 -1.40
C TRP A 15 8.39 9.43 -1.62
N ALA A 16 7.81 9.61 -2.80
CA ALA A 16 6.57 8.98 -3.19
C ALA A 16 6.70 7.44 -3.27
N ALA A 17 7.81 6.92 -3.81
CA ALA A 17 8.10 5.50 -3.84
C ALA A 17 8.31 4.91 -2.43
N VAL A 18 9.01 5.63 -1.56
CA VAL A 18 9.24 5.24 -0.16
C VAL A 18 7.93 5.10 0.61
N ALA A 19 6.91 5.92 0.31
CA ALA A 19 5.59 5.77 0.94
C ALA A 19 4.99 4.36 0.71
N TYR A 20 5.14 3.78 -0.49
CA TYR A 20 4.69 2.41 -0.79
C TYR A 20 5.56 1.35 -0.10
N LEU A 21 6.87 1.56 -0.02
CA LEU A 21 7.77 0.61 0.65
C LEU A 21 7.54 0.59 2.16
N LEU A 22 7.32 1.75 2.77
CA LEU A 22 7.01 1.86 4.19
C LEU A 22 5.63 1.28 4.54
N ALA A 23 4.70 1.23 3.59
CA ALA A 23 3.42 0.55 3.77
C ALA A 23 3.59 -0.96 4.05
N PHE A 24 4.72 -1.55 3.64
CA PHE A 24 5.07 -2.93 3.96
C PHE A 24 5.78 -3.06 5.32
N ILE A 25 6.79 -2.22 5.60
CA ILE A 25 7.61 -2.33 6.81
C ILE A 25 6.85 -1.88 8.06
N VAL A 26 6.15 -0.75 7.96
CA VAL A 26 5.35 -0.17 9.04
C VAL A 26 3.96 0.14 8.49
N PRO A 27 3.07 -0.88 8.39
CA PRO A 27 1.75 -0.73 7.81
C PRO A 27 0.97 0.43 8.41
N ALA A 28 0.28 1.17 7.56
CA ALA A 28 -0.41 2.44 7.79
C ALA A 28 0.49 3.58 8.30
N LEU A 29 1.27 3.40 9.37
CA LEU A 29 2.07 4.47 9.99
C LEU A 29 3.17 4.98 9.06
N GLY A 30 3.79 4.12 8.28
CA GLY A 30 4.81 4.47 7.30
C GLY A 30 4.32 5.47 6.25
N PRO A 31 3.32 5.12 5.42
CA PRO A 31 2.75 6.04 4.44
C PRO A 31 2.06 7.25 5.10
N LEU A 32 1.48 7.09 6.30
CA LEU A 32 0.92 8.20 7.07
C LEU A 32 1.98 9.23 7.47
N ALA A 33 3.15 8.77 7.93
CA ALA A 33 4.28 9.62 8.27
C ALA A 33 4.77 10.41 7.05
N ILE A 34 4.95 9.74 5.91
CA ILE A 34 5.32 10.43 4.66
C ILE A 34 4.25 11.45 4.26
N PHE A 35 2.97 11.08 4.34
CA PHE A 35 1.87 11.99 4.04
C PHE A 35 1.96 13.25 4.89
N PHE A 36 2.05 13.14 6.22
CA PHE A 36 2.08 14.34 7.07
C PHE A 36 3.36 15.16 6.96
N ILE A 37 4.52 14.53 6.77
CA ILE A 37 5.81 15.22 6.67
C ILE A 37 5.94 15.94 5.33
N LYS A 38 5.47 15.32 4.23
CA LYS A 38 5.73 15.78 2.87
C LYS A 38 4.53 16.37 2.13
N LYS A 39 3.31 16.33 2.69
CA LYS A 39 2.08 16.80 2.01
C LYS A 39 2.14 18.25 1.51
N GLU A 40 2.92 19.12 2.15
CA GLU A 40 2.99 20.55 1.78
C GLU A 40 4.12 20.83 0.77
N GLU A 41 5.03 19.89 0.56
CA GLU A 41 6.18 20.07 -0.33
C GLU A 41 5.83 19.81 -1.79
N ASP A 42 5.06 18.74 -2.08
CA ASP A 42 4.73 18.36 -3.46
C ASP A 42 3.44 17.54 -3.56
N ALA A 43 2.61 17.87 -4.56
CA ALA A 43 1.30 17.24 -4.77
C ALA A 43 1.39 15.77 -5.22
N SER A 44 2.47 15.37 -5.91
CA SER A 44 2.69 13.96 -6.29
C SER A 44 3.06 13.13 -5.06
N ILE A 45 3.95 13.65 -4.19
CA ILE A 45 4.27 12.96 -2.91
C ILE A 45 3.00 12.82 -2.06
N LYS A 46 2.22 13.90 -1.93
CA LYS A 46 0.95 13.89 -1.20
C LYS A 46 -0.02 12.84 -1.75
N PHE A 47 -0.23 12.81 -3.07
CA PHE A 47 -1.12 11.86 -3.71
C PHE A 47 -0.68 10.40 -3.51
N HIS A 48 0.60 10.09 -3.74
CA HIS A 48 1.10 8.73 -3.63
C HIS A 48 1.17 8.25 -2.18
N ALA A 49 1.48 9.12 -1.22
CA ALA A 49 1.41 8.79 0.19
C ALA A 49 -0.03 8.52 0.64
N ALA A 50 -1.01 9.31 0.17
CA ALA A 50 -2.43 9.05 0.41
C ALA A 50 -2.89 7.73 -0.24
N GLN A 51 -2.51 7.47 -1.50
CA GLN A 51 -2.84 6.23 -2.21
C GLN A 51 -2.24 5.00 -1.51
N ALA A 52 -0.98 5.08 -1.09
CA ALA A 52 -0.32 4.03 -0.33
C ALA A 52 -1.01 3.78 1.02
N LEU A 53 -1.37 4.85 1.74
CA LEU A 53 -2.08 4.76 3.02
C LEU A 53 -3.45 4.08 2.86
N ILE A 54 -4.28 4.55 1.93
CA ILE A 54 -5.63 3.99 1.71
C ILE A 54 -5.54 2.54 1.25
N LEU A 55 -4.64 2.22 0.31
CA LEU A 55 -4.41 0.84 -0.12
C LEU A 55 -4.05 -0.04 1.07
N ASN A 56 -3.18 0.44 1.96
CA ASN A 56 -2.74 -0.32 3.11
C ASN A 56 -3.86 -0.53 4.14
N VAL A 57 -4.63 0.50 4.42
CA VAL A 57 -5.84 0.39 5.27
C VAL A 57 -6.82 -0.62 4.68
N ALA A 58 -7.07 -0.60 3.37
CA ALA A 58 -7.96 -1.57 2.72
C ALA A 58 -7.46 -3.01 2.88
N VAL A 59 -6.16 -3.24 2.68
CA VAL A 59 -5.52 -4.55 2.85
C VAL A 59 -5.62 -5.02 4.30
N ILE A 60 -5.38 -4.13 5.28
CA ILE A 60 -5.51 -4.44 6.71
C ILE A 60 -6.96 -4.83 7.04
N VAL A 61 -7.95 -4.09 6.55
CA VAL A 61 -9.37 -4.38 6.79
C VAL A 61 -9.75 -5.77 6.25
N VAL A 62 -9.31 -6.11 5.04
CA VAL A 62 -9.54 -7.44 4.46
C VAL A 62 -8.83 -8.54 5.28
N ALA A 63 -7.57 -8.31 5.66
CA ALA A 63 -6.80 -9.27 6.45
C ALA A 63 -7.44 -9.51 7.82
N LEU A 64 -7.95 -8.47 8.48
CA LEU A 64 -8.66 -8.58 9.75
C LEU A 64 -9.97 -9.37 9.60
N GLY A 65 -10.73 -9.15 8.53
CA GLY A 65 -11.93 -9.93 8.24
C GLY A 65 -11.64 -11.42 8.09
N ILE A 66 -10.60 -11.78 7.33
CA ILE A 66 -10.18 -13.17 7.16
C ILE A 66 -9.68 -13.76 8.48
N PHE A 67 -8.93 -12.99 9.27
CA PHE A 67 -8.46 -13.40 10.58
C PHE A 67 -9.61 -13.68 11.55
N MET A 68 -10.67 -12.88 11.55
CA MET A 68 -11.87 -13.13 12.35
C MET A 68 -12.55 -14.45 11.94
N ILE A 69 -12.71 -14.70 10.64
CA ILE A 69 -13.27 -15.95 10.13
C ILE A 69 -12.43 -17.15 10.59
N LEU A 70 -11.11 -17.07 10.45
CA LEU A 70 -10.18 -18.10 10.90
C LEU A 70 -10.30 -18.36 12.41
N THR A 71 -10.41 -17.31 13.19
CA THR A 71 -10.56 -17.40 14.64
C THR A 71 -11.85 -18.14 15.00
N VAL A 72 -12.97 -17.82 14.36
CA VAL A 72 -14.25 -18.53 14.59
C VAL A 72 -14.14 -20.01 14.19
N LEU A 73 -13.58 -20.31 13.02
CA LEU A 73 -13.40 -21.68 12.55
C LEU A 73 -12.44 -22.50 13.44
N SER A 74 -11.51 -21.84 14.12
CA SER A 74 -10.55 -22.51 15.03
C SER A 74 -11.22 -23.21 16.22
N PHE A 75 -12.40 -22.75 16.63
CA PHE A 75 -13.15 -23.35 17.74
C PHE A 75 -13.93 -24.62 17.36
N ILE A 76 -13.98 -24.98 16.08
CA ILE A 76 -14.69 -26.17 15.60
C ILE A 76 -13.67 -27.30 15.37
N PRO A 77 -13.67 -28.37 16.21
CA PRO A 77 -12.74 -29.48 16.05
C PRO A 77 -12.88 -30.15 14.67
N GLY A 78 -11.76 -30.44 14.01
CA GLY A 78 -11.72 -31.04 12.67
C GLY A 78 -11.82 -30.02 11.53
N VAL A 79 -12.68 -29.01 11.66
CA VAL A 79 -12.76 -27.90 10.68
C VAL A 79 -11.55 -26.97 10.81
N ASN A 80 -11.05 -26.77 12.03
CA ASN A 80 -9.87 -25.94 12.30
C ASN A 80 -8.63 -26.36 11.47
N ILE A 81 -8.37 -27.65 11.34
CA ILE A 81 -7.23 -28.18 10.56
C ILE A 81 -7.45 -27.94 9.06
N ALA A 82 -8.64 -28.26 8.54
CA ALA A 82 -8.96 -28.05 7.13
C ALA A 82 -8.88 -26.56 6.75
N ALA A 83 -9.44 -25.69 7.60
CA ALA A 83 -9.38 -24.24 7.43
C ALA A 83 -7.93 -23.75 7.44
N ALA A 84 -7.10 -24.20 8.39
CA ALA A 84 -5.69 -23.84 8.45
C ALA A 84 -4.91 -24.28 7.21
N CYS A 85 -5.13 -25.50 6.72
CA CYS A 85 -4.44 -26.04 5.54
C CYS A 85 -4.78 -25.30 4.24
N ILE A 86 -5.97 -24.72 4.11
CA ILE A 86 -6.41 -24.03 2.89
C ILE A 86 -6.15 -22.54 2.99
N LEU A 87 -6.60 -21.90 4.08
CA LEU A 87 -6.60 -20.45 4.20
C LEU A 87 -5.21 -19.89 4.53
N THR A 88 -4.35 -20.65 5.22
CA THR A 88 -2.97 -20.17 5.52
C THR A 88 -2.15 -20.00 4.23
N PRO A 89 -2.07 -20.99 3.31
CA PRO A 89 -1.40 -20.78 2.03
C PRO A 89 -2.00 -19.65 1.18
N VAL A 90 -3.34 -19.53 1.17
CA VAL A 90 -4.03 -18.44 0.46
C VAL A 90 -3.59 -17.08 1.01
N MET A 91 -3.51 -16.93 2.32
CA MET A 91 -3.03 -15.70 2.97
C MET A 91 -1.55 -15.44 2.68
N MET A 92 -0.70 -16.46 2.64
CA MET A 92 0.71 -16.30 2.28
C MET A 92 0.89 -15.84 0.84
N ILE A 93 0.18 -16.47 -0.10
CA ILE A 93 0.22 -16.11 -1.52
C ILE A 93 -0.36 -14.70 -1.73
N GLY A 94 -1.49 -14.39 -1.10
CA GLY A 94 -2.10 -13.06 -1.14
C GLY A 94 -1.17 -11.99 -0.55
N GLY A 95 -0.55 -12.27 0.59
CA GLY A 95 0.44 -11.39 1.23
C GLY A 95 1.65 -11.15 0.34
N LEU A 96 2.23 -12.20 -0.25
CA LEU A 96 3.34 -12.07 -1.20
C LEU A 96 2.93 -11.28 -2.44
N GLY A 97 1.75 -11.56 -3.00
CA GLY A 97 1.20 -10.83 -4.15
C GLY A 97 1.04 -9.35 -3.85
N MET A 98 0.53 -9.00 -2.67
CA MET A 98 0.42 -7.62 -2.23
C MET A 98 1.79 -6.95 -2.04
N THR A 99 2.77 -7.64 -1.48
CA THR A 99 4.15 -7.13 -1.35
C THR A 99 4.75 -6.83 -2.72
N VAL A 100 4.64 -7.76 -3.67
CA VAL A 100 5.09 -7.53 -5.05
C VAL A 100 4.36 -6.35 -5.66
N TYR A 101 3.06 -6.22 -5.43
CA TYR A 101 2.27 -5.09 -5.92
C TYR A 101 2.76 -3.74 -5.38
N TYR A 102 3.05 -3.63 -4.08
CA TYR A 102 3.65 -2.43 -3.49
C TYR A 102 5.01 -2.11 -4.10
N CYS A 103 5.87 -3.12 -4.29
CA CYS A 103 7.17 -2.93 -4.95
C CYS A 103 7.02 -2.44 -6.39
N LEU A 104 6.03 -2.94 -7.14
CA LEU A 104 5.73 -2.49 -8.50
C LEU A 104 5.24 -1.04 -8.52
N LEU A 105 4.37 -0.65 -7.58
CA LEU A 105 3.94 0.74 -7.44
C LEU A 105 5.10 1.66 -7.07
N ALA A 106 5.94 1.26 -6.11
CA ALA A 106 7.15 1.98 -5.72
C ALA A 106 8.10 2.17 -6.92
N TYR A 107 8.35 1.10 -7.67
CA TYR A 107 9.24 1.12 -8.84
C TYR A 107 8.74 2.06 -9.94
N LYS A 108 7.45 1.99 -10.28
CA LYS A 108 6.83 2.87 -11.28
C LYS A 108 6.87 4.33 -10.84
N THR A 109 6.50 4.58 -9.58
CA THR A 109 6.54 5.92 -8.98
C THR A 109 7.97 6.49 -8.97
N TYR A 110 8.95 5.66 -8.63
CA TYR A 110 10.38 6.04 -8.65
C TYR A 110 10.84 6.45 -10.05
N LYS A 111 10.36 5.77 -11.10
CA LYS A 111 10.61 6.15 -12.50
C LYS A 111 9.92 7.45 -12.93
N GLY A 112 9.05 8.02 -12.10
CA GLY A 112 8.23 9.18 -12.42
C GLY A 112 6.98 8.86 -13.23
N GLU A 113 6.56 7.59 -13.25
CA GLU A 113 5.20 7.24 -13.67
C GLU A 113 4.23 7.53 -12.51
N ASP A 114 2.99 7.89 -12.83
CA ASP A 114 1.94 8.12 -11.83
C ASP A 114 0.96 6.93 -11.79
N PRO A 115 1.33 5.76 -11.21
CA PRO A 115 0.44 4.61 -11.17
C PRO A 115 -0.79 4.94 -10.31
N LYS A 116 -1.97 4.76 -10.89
CA LYS A 116 -3.26 4.97 -10.21
C LYS A 116 -3.90 3.62 -9.95
N VAL A 117 -4.03 3.27 -8.69
CA VAL A 117 -4.72 2.04 -8.28
C VAL A 117 -6.23 2.27 -8.46
N PRO A 118 -6.94 1.49 -9.30
CA PRO A 118 -8.37 1.67 -9.51
C PRO A 118 -9.14 1.66 -8.18
N TYR A 119 -10.22 2.45 -8.10
CA TYR A 119 -11.01 2.71 -6.88
C TYR A 119 -10.23 3.46 -5.78
N ILE A 120 -9.02 3.03 -5.41
CA ILE A 120 -8.20 3.66 -4.37
C ILE A 120 -7.72 5.06 -4.77
N ALA A 121 -7.32 5.25 -6.03
CA ALA A 121 -6.85 6.53 -6.55
C ALA A 121 -7.91 7.63 -6.45
N GLU A 122 -9.20 7.29 -6.56
CA GLU A 122 -10.29 8.26 -6.44
C GLU A 122 -10.43 8.78 -5.02
N TYR A 123 -10.29 7.89 -4.02
CA TYR A 123 -10.24 8.29 -2.61
C TYR A 123 -8.98 9.10 -2.30
N ALA A 124 -7.83 8.68 -2.83
CA ALA A 124 -6.57 9.41 -2.64
C ALA A 124 -6.62 10.83 -3.22
N LYS A 125 -7.27 11.02 -4.37
CA LYS A 125 -7.48 12.35 -4.95
C LYS A 125 -8.30 13.28 -4.05
N LYS A 126 -9.24 12.76 -3.27
CA LYS A 126 -10.04 13.58 -2.33
C LYS A 126 -9.22 14.08 -1.14
N LEU A 127 -8.10 13.41 -0.83
CA LEU A 127 -7.18 13.80 0.23
C LEU A 127 -6.05 14.73 -0.27
N ASN A 128 -5.90 14.86 -1.59
CA ASN A 128 -4.94 15.74 -2.25
C ASN A 128 -5.52 17.14 -2.43
#